data_AF-A0A847ZQS0-F1
#
_entry.id   AF-A0A847ZQS0-F1
#
_cell.length_a   1.000
_cell.length_b   1.000
_cell.length_c   1.000
_cell.angle_alpha   90.00
_cell.angle_beta   90.00
_cell.angle_gamma   90.00
#
_symmetry.space_group_name_H-M   'P 1'
#
loop_
_entity.id
_entity.type
_entity.pdbx_description
1 polymer ?
#
loop_
_entity_poly.entity_id
_entity_poly.type
_entity_poly.pdbx_seq_one_letter_code
_entity_poly.pdbx_strand_id
1 'polypeptide(L)'
;EFDSGGSNSFGGKYLELIPSEKLHYTDAFDDPNLPGEITVTVILKAVSCGTDMSITQANLPDIIPPEMCNLGWQDSLKQLAQFVEFGAPLA
;
A
#
# COMPACT_ATOMS: atom_id res chain seq x y z
N GLU A 1 -0.34 -7.15 -15.98
CA GLU A 1 0.99 -6.65 -16.38
C GLU A 1 0.86 -5.22 -16.88
N PHE A 2 1.40 -4.27 -16.12
CA PHE A 2 1.78 -2.95 -16.60
C PHE A 2 3.23 -2.76 -16.17
N ASP A 3 4.16 -3.37 -16.89
CA ASP A 3 5.59 -3.11 -16.72
C ASP A 3 6.03 -2.18 -17.85
N SER A 4 6.14 -0.89 -17.53
CA SER A 4 6.70 0.13 -18.42
C SER A 4 8.23 0.16 -18.38
N GLY A 5 8.91 -0.90 -17.90
CA GLY A 5 10.36 -1.07 -17.99
C GLY A 5 11.20 -0.02 -17.26
N GLY A 6 10.55 0.87 -16.51
CA GLY A 6 11.17 1.90 -15.70
C GLY A 6 11.09 1.50 -14.23
N SER A 7 12.24 1.43 -13.57
CA SER A 7 12.28 1.33 -12.11
C SER A 7 11.79 2.65 -11.52
N ASN A 8 10.53 2.72 -11.13
CA ASN A 8 10.03 3.81 -10.30
C ASN A 8 10.43 3.47 -8.85
N SER A 9 11.56 4.01 -8.40
CA SER A 9 11.94 3.93 -7.00
C SER A 9 11.15 4.97 -6.21
N PHE A 10 10.74 4.55 -5.03
CA PHE A 10 10.06 5.36 -4.05
C PHE A 10 10.52 4.90 -2.67
N GLY A 11 10.42 5.78 -1.69
CA GLY A 11 10.89 5.50 -0.35
C GLY A 11 10.31 6.47 0.65
N GLY A 12 10.43 6.10 1.92
CA GLY A 12 9.97 6.95 3.00
C GLY A 12 10.34 6.39 4.36
N LYS A 13 9.58 6.81 5.37
CA LYS A 13 9.93 6.57 6.78
C LYS A 13 8.78 5.94 7.51
N TYR A 14 9.08 4.97 8.38
CA TYR A 14 8.13 4.51 9.39
C TYR A 14 7.93 5.60 10.43
N LEU A 15 6.70 6.10 10.54
CA LEU A 15 6.30 7.09 11.55
C LEU A 15 5.77 6.41 12.81
N GLU A 16 5.01 5.33 12.65
CA GLU A 16 4.45 4.54 13.75
C GLU A 16 4.35 3.08 13.34
N LEU A 17 4.76 2.18 14.24
CA LEU A 17 4.64 0.75 14.07
C LEU A 17 4.16 0.14 15.38
N ILE A 18 2.90 -0.26 15.42
CA ILE A 18 2.32 -1.06 16.49
C ILE A 18 2.10 -2.47 15.91
N PRO A 19 2.86 -3.49 16.36
CA PRO A 19 2.75 -4.84 15.84
C PRO A 19 1.30 -5.33 15.82
N SER A 20 0.87 -5.88 14.68
CA SER A 20 -0.47 -6.45 14.47
C SER A 20 -1.66 -5.48 14.62
N GLU A 21 -1.42 -4.17 14.77
CA GLU A 21 -2.49 -3.18 15.01
C GLU A 21 -2.41 -1.99 14.06
N LYS A 22 -1.23 -1.40 13.88
CA LYS A 22 -1.09 -0.17 13.10
C LYS A 22 0.28 -0.04 12.46
N LEU A 23 0.27 0.38 11.20
CA LEU A 23 1.44 0.81 10.47
C LEU A 23 1.16 2.17 9.85
N HIS A 24 2.02 3.15 10.11
CA HIS A 24 1.93 4.50 9.57
C HIS A 24 3.29 4.88 9.02
N TYR A 25 3.34 5.22 7.73
CA TYR A 25 4.58 5.54 7.07
C TYR A 25 4.39 6.61 6.00
N THR A 26 5.50 7.25 5.63
CA THR A 26 5.56 8.15 4.49
C THR A 26 6.05 7.43 3.25
N ASP A 27 5.67 7.96 2.09
CA ASP A 27 6.12 7.50 0.79
C ASP A 27 6.37 8.72 -0.11
N ALA A 28 7.41 8.69 -0.92
CA ALA A 28 7.78 9.75 -1.83
C ALA A 28 8.43 9.14 -3.07
N PHE A 29 8.02 9.61 -4.24
CA PHE A 29 8.66 9.23 -5.50
C PHE A 29 10.01 9.93 -5.63
N ASP A 30 11.00 9.23 -6.18
CA ASP A 30 12.28 9.86 -6.51
C ASP A 30 12.19 10.75 -7.76
N ASP A 31 11.10 10.64 -8.54
CA ASP A 31 10.87 11.46 -9.73
C ASP A 31 10.60 12.93 -9.34
N PRO A 32 11.45 13.89 -9.77
CA PRO A 32 11.25 15.31 -9.50
C PRO A 32 9.92 15.88 -10.03
N ASN A 33 9.28 15.20 -10.99
CA ASN A 33 7.98 15.58 -11.54
C ASN A 33 6.78 15.11 -10.70
N LEU A 34 7.02 14.28 -9.68
CA LEU A 34 6.02 13.80 -8.73
C LEU A 34 6.34 14.28 -7.30
N PRO A 35 6.50 15.60 -7.07
CA PRO A 35 6.86 16.11 -5.76
C PRO A 35 5.71 15.94 -4.77
N GLY A 36 6.02 15.50 -3.57
CA GLY A 36 5.06 15.36 -2.48
C GLY A 36 5.44 14.21 -1.57
N GLU A 37 5.05 14.32 -0.30
CA GLU A 37 5.13 13.21 0.64
C GLU A 37 3.72 12.66 0.85
N ILE A 38 3.53 11.43 0.42
CA ILE A 38 2.33 10.63 0.65
C ILE A 38 2.40 10.08 2.06
N THR A 39 1.24 9.94 2.70
CA THR A 39 1.12 9.29 4.00
C THR A 39 0.20 8.09 3.88
N VAL A 40 0.70 6.92 4.29
CA VAL A 40 -0.09 5.68 4.30
C VAL A 40 -0.32 5.23 5.73
N THR A 41 -1.60 5.06 6.08
CA THR A 41 -2.01 4.46 7.36
C THR A 41 -2.71 3.13 7.09
N VAL A 42 -2.18 2.08 7.69
CA VAL A 42 -2.76 0.74 7.72
C VAL A 42 -3.22 0.46 9.15
N ILE A 43 -4.48 0.08 9.31
CA ILE A 43 -5.07 -0.35 10.58
C ILE A 43 -5.49 -1.81 10.42
N LEU A 44 -5.10 -2.62 11.40
CA LEU A 44 -5.45 -4.02 11.54
C LEU A 44 -6.25 -4.19 12.81
N LYS A 45 -7.39 -4.87 12.71
CA LYS A 45 -8.26 -5.15 13.84
C LYS A 45 -8.59 -6.63 13.88
N ALA A 46 -8.24 -7.29 14.98
CA ALA A 46 -8.65 -8.67 15.21
C ALA A 46 -10.18 -8.77 15.29
N VAL A 47 -10.75 -9.72 14.56
CA VAL A 47 -12.18 -10.06 14.56
C VAL A 47 -12.35 -11.58 14.66
N SER A 48 -13.56 -12.06 14.93
CA SER A 48 -13.81 -13.49 15.21
C SER A 48 -13.44 -14.44 14.06
N CYS A 49 -13.42 -13.94 12.83
CA CYS A 49 -13.12 -14.71 11.62
C CYS A 49 -11.76 -14.37 10.98
N GLY A 50 -10.90 -13.58 11.66
CA GLY A 50 -9.61 -13.18 11.12
C GLY A 50 -9.26 -11.73 11.48
N THR A 51 -8.88 -10.96 10.48
CA THR A 51 -8.43 -9.56 10.64
C THR A 51 -9.19 -8.65 9.69
N ASP A 52 -9.86 -7.65 10.24
CA ASP A 52 -10.37 -6.50 9.48
C ASP A 52 -9.20 -5.55 9.20
N MET A 53 -9.05 -5.11 7.95
CA MET A 53 -7.94 -4.28 7.50
C MET A 53 -8.47 -3.06 6.76
N SER A 54 -7.99 -1.88 7.14
CA SER A 54 -8.29 -0.64 6.43
C SER A 54 -7.01 0.10 6.09
N ILE A 55 -6.92 0.63 4.87
CA ILE A 55 -5.77 1.40 4.39
C ILE A 55 -6.27 2.76 3.92
N THR A 56 -5.55 3.82 4.30
CA THR A 56 -5.77 5.17 3.77
C THR A 56 -4.45 5.70 3.23
N GLN A 57 -4.44 6.09 1.96
CA GLN A 57 -3.34 6.79 1.32
C GLN A 57 -3.75 8.26 1.15
N ALA A 58 -3.12 9.15 1.91
CA ALA A 58 -3.39 10.58 1.93
C ALA A 58 -2.25 11.38 1.28
N ASN A 59 -2.54 12.64 0.92
CA ASN A 59 -1.58 13.55 0.30
C ASN A 59 -1.01 13.04 -1.03
N LEU A 60 -1.84 12.34 -1.83
CA LEU A 60 -1.49 11.98 -3.20
C LEU A 60 -1.22 13.27 -4.01
N PRO A 61 -0.12 13.34 -4.77
CA PRO A 61 0.11 14.44 -5.71
C PRO A 61 -1.04 14.56 -6.71
N ASP A 62 -1.48 15.79 -7.01
CA ASP A 62 -2.65 16.08 -7.86
C ASP A 62 -2.59 15.44 -9.26
N ILE A 63 -1.38 15.16 -9.76
CA ILE A 63 -1.15 14.52 -11.05
C ILE A 63 -1.47 13.02 -11.06
N ILE A 64 -1.54 12.38 -9.89
CA ILE A 64 -1.82 10.96 -9.73
C ILE A 64 -3.33 10.77 -9.52
N PRO A 65 -4.05 10.14 -10.46
CA PRO A 65 -5.48 9.91 -10.31
C PRO A 65 -5.76 8.95 -9.14
N PRO A 66 -6.58 9.33 -8.14
CA PRO A 66 -6.88 8.47 -7.00
C PRO A 66 -7.48 7.11 -7.38
N GLU A 67 -8.23 7.03 -8.48
CA GLU A 67 -8.80 5.77 -8.98
C GLU A 67 -7.73 4.77 -9.41
N MET A 68 -6.60 5.23 -9.94
CA MET A 68 -5.48 4.36 -10.32
C MET A 68 -4.76 3.80 -9.09
N CYS A 69 -4.59 4.61 -8.05
CA CYS A 69 -4.07 4.15 -6.76
C CYS A 69 -5.01 3.13 -6.11
N ASN A 70 -6.32 3.40 -6.13
CA ASN A 70 -7.32 2.46 -5.62
C ASN A 70 -7.29 1.13 -6.37
N LEU A 71 -7.19 1.15 -7.69
CA LEU A 71 -7.07 -0.06 -8.50
C LEU A 71 -5.81 -0.86 -8.13
N GLY A 72 -4.66 -0.20 -8.02
CA GLY A 72 -3.41 -0.83 -7.59
C GLY A 72 -3.54 -1.49 -6.21
N TRP A 73 -4.08 -0.77 -5.23
CA TRP A 73 -4.34 -1.32 -3.90
C TRP A 73 -5.30 -2.51 -3.92
N GLN A 74 -6.39 -2.45 -4.70
CA GLN A 74 -7.33 -3.55 -4.82
C GLN A 74 -6.66 -4.82 -5.36
N ASP A 75 -5.81 -4.69 -6.38
CA ASP A 75 -5.11 -5.84 -6.95
C ASP A 75 -4.03 -6.39 -6.01
N SER A 76 -3.32 -5.53 -5.27
CA SER A 76 -2.39 -5.96 -4.22
C SER A 76 -3.11 -6.66 -3.07
N LEU A 77 -4.27 -6.15 -2.62
CA LEU A 77 -5.04 -6.73 -1.53
C LEU A 77 -5.65 -8.09 -1.90
N LYS A 78 -6.08 -8.28 -3.16
CA LYS A 78 -6.50 -9.61 -3.65
C LYS A 78 -5.36 -10.63 -3.58
N GLN A 79 -4.14 -10.23 -3.98
CA GLN A 79 -2.97 -11.10 -3.91
C GLN A 79 -2.56 -11.38 -2.46
N LEU A 80 -2.62 -10.36 -1.59
CA LEU A 80 -2.37 -10.53 -0.17
C LEU A 80 -3.34 -11.53 0.45
N ALA A 81 -4.64 -11.38 0.21
CA ALA A 81 -5.67 -12.29 0.70
C ALA A 81 -5.42 -13.73 0.22
N GLN A 82 -5.15 -13.92 -1.07
CA GLN A 82 -4.81 -15.25 -1.61
C GLN A 82 -3.62 -15.88 -0.88
N PHE A 83 -2.55 -15.11 -0.68
CA PHE A 83 -1.32 -15.60 -0.06
C PHE A 83 -1.47 -15.91 1.43
N VAL A 84 -2.12 -15.03 2.20
CA VAL A 84 -2.21 -15.19 3.66
C VAL A 84 -3.27 -16.21 4.09
N GLU A 85 -4.33 -16.39 3.30
CA GLU A 85 -5.43 -17.30 3.63
C GLU A 85 -5.17 -18.73 3.13
N PHE A 86 -4.56 -18.88 1.95
CA PHE A 86 -4.39 -20.18 1.30
C PHE A 86 -2.91 -20.61 1.15
N GLY A 87 -1.97 -19.72 1.47
CA GLY A 87 -0.54 -19.94 1.28
C GLY A 87 -0.06 -19.55 -0.12
N ALA A 88 1.26 -19.66 -0.35
CA ALA A 88 1.85 -19.43 -1.66
C ALA A 88 1.30 -20.44 -2.70
N PRO A 89 1.11 -20.04 -3.97
CA PRO A 89 0.87 -21.00 -5.04
C PRO A 89 1.97 -22.06 -5.03
N LEU A 90 1.59 -23.35 -5.08
CA LEU A 90 2.57 -24.41 -5.30
C LEU A 90 3.22 -24.14 -6.65
N ALA A 91 4.54 -23.91 -6.64
CA ALA A 91 5.35 -23.68 -7.83
C ALA A 91 5.34 -24.91 -8.77
#